data_AF-T2IBJ0-F1
#
_entry.id   AF-T2IBJ0-F1
#
_cell.length_a   1.000
_cell.length_b   1.000
_cell.length_c   1.000
_cell.angle_alpha   90.00
_cell.angle_beta   90.00
_cell.angle_gamma   90.00
#
_symmetry.space_group_name_H-M   'P 1'
#
loop_
_entity.id
_entity.type
_entity.pdbx_description
1 polymer ?
#
loop_
_entity_poly.entity_id
_entity_poly.type
_entity_poly.pdbx_seq_one_letter_code
_entity_poly.pdbx_strand_id
1 'polypeptide(L)'
;MLETVAKTDIIYPSSDGEPVAETYIHLYAILTTLEVLKQYLSGQQGTVLANQFMYYSQGLPRMRVAPDVMVIFNVEPGGRDNYKIWEEKEFLKLFLR
;
A
#
# COMPACT_ATOMS: atom_id res chain seq x y z
N MET A 1 27.89 -32.14 2.38
CA MET A 1 27.65 -31.15 1.31
C MET A 1 26.35 -30.47 1.69
N LEU A 2 26.39 -29.23 2.17
CA LEU A 2 25.18 -28.52 2.62
C LEU A 2 24.44 -28.05 1.37
N GLU A 3 23.22 -28.54 1.18
CA GLU A 3 22.35 -28.14 0.09
C GLU A 3 21.98 -26.67 0.28
N THR A 4 22.50 -25.81 -0.61
CA THR A 4 22.04 -24.43 -0.73
C THR A 4 20.64 -24.47 -1.32
N VAL A 5 19.61 -24.38 -0.46
CA VAL A 5 18.23 -24.16 -0.89
C VAL A 5 18.23 -22.87 -1.72
N ALA A 6 17.99 -23.00 -3.02
CA ALA A 6 17.83 -21.87 -3.92
C ALA A 6 16.73 -20.98 -3.34
N LYS A 7 17.10 -19.73 -2.99
CA LYS A 7 16.19 -18.73 -2.43
C LYS A 7 15.14 -18.44 -3.52
N THR A 8 14.00 -19.09 -3.44
CA THR A 8 12.88 -18.82 -4.33
C THR A 8 12.41 -17.41 -3.99
N ASP A 9 12.42 -16.51 -4.96
CA ASP A 9 11.94 -15.15 -4.75
C ASP A 9 10.46 -15.20 -4.36
N ILE A 10 10.17 -14.74 -3.15
CA ILE A 10 8.81 -14.71 -2.61
C ILE A 10 8.04 -13.63 -3.36
N ILE A 11 6.97 -14.03 -4.04
CA ILE A 11 6.09 -13.12 -4.77
C ILE A 11 5.11 -12.47 -3.79
N TYR A 12 4.98 -11.14 -3.89
CA TYR A 12 4.00 -10.35 -3.17
C TYR A 12 2.98 -9.82 -4.18
N PRO A 13 1.78 -10.42 -4.28
CA PRO A 13 0.75 -9.97 -5.23
C PRO A 13 0.32 -8.53 -4.96
N SER A 14 -0.09 -7.84 -6.03
CA SER A 14 -0.65 -6.48 -5.94
C SER A 14 -2.18 -6.45 -5.91
N SER A 15 -2.82 -7.56 -6.26
CA SER A 15 -4.28 -7.73 -6.31
C SER A 15 -4.66 -9.14 -5.87
N ASP A 16 -5.89 -9.31 -5.39
CA ASP A 16 -6.55 -10.60 -5.18
C ASP A 16 -7.18 -11.17 -6.46
N GLY A 17 -7.17 -10.42 -7.56
CA GLY A 17 -7.74 -10.81 -8.86
C GLY A 17 -9.19 -10.36 -9.06
N GLU A 18 -9.79 -9.70 -8.07
CA GLU A 18 -11.18 -9.24 -8.13
C GLU A 18 -11.26 -7.75 -8.51
N PRO A 19 -12.35 -7.29 -9.15
CA PRO A 19 -12.60 -5.86 -9.35
C PRO A 19 -12.80 -5.13 -8.02
N VAL A 20 -12.55 -3.82 -8.02
CA VAL A 20 -12.96 -2.94 -6.91
C VAL A 20 -14.49 -2.86 -6.90
N ALA A 21 -15.12 -3.63 -6.02
CA ALA A 21 -16.57 -3.75 -5.90
C ALA A 21 -17.10 -2.91 -4.74
N GLU A 22 -17.13 -1.58 -4.94
CA GLU A 22 -17.57 -0.63 -3.91
C GLU A 22 -18.93 0.00 -4.18
N THR A 23 -19.62 0.42 -3.11
CA THR A 23 -20.82 1.27 -3.25
C THR A 23 -20.44 2.66 -3.75
N TYR A 24 -21.37 3.35 -4.43
CA TYR A 24 -21.10 4.71 -4.95
C TYR A 24 -20.61 5.67 -3.86
N ILE A 25 -21.26 5.69 -2.69
CA ILE A 25 -20.90 6.59 -1.59
C ILE A 25 -19.50 6.27 -1.06
N HIS A 26 -19.18 4.98 -0.91
CA HIS A 26 -17.89 4.57 -0.38
C HIS A 26 -16.76 4.86 -1.38
N LEU A 27 -16.95 4.50 -2.65
CA LEU A 27 -15.99 4.81 -3.71
C LEU A 27 -15.76 6.32 -3.83
N TYR A 28 -16.83 7.11 -3.79
CA TYR A 28 -16.75 8.57 -3.84
C TYR A 28 -15.99 9.15 -2.65
N ALA A 29 -16.23 8.64 -1.44
CA ALA A 29 -15.51 9.05 -0.23
C ALA A 29 -14.01 8.74 -0.36
N ILE A 30 -13.64 7.51 -0.75
CA ILE A 30 -12.25 7.10 -0.94
C ILE A 30 -11.54 8.02 -1.95
N LEU A 31 -12.13 8.22 -3.13
CA LEU A 31 -11.53 9.02 -4.19
C LEU A 31 -11.39 10.50 -3.79
N THR A 32 -12.39 11.04 -3.10
CA THR A 32 -12.35 12.44 -2.62
C THR A 32 -11.28 12.60 -1.54
N THR A 33 -11.23 11.70 -0.56
CA THR A 33 -10.21 11.73 0.50
C THR A 33 -8.81 11.55 -0.05
N LEU A 34 -8.60 10.61 -0.98
CA LEU A 34 -7.34 10.41 -1.67
C LEU A 34 -6.85 11.70 -2.35
N GLU A 35 -7.73 12.37 -3.09
CA GLU A 35 -7.37 13.56 -3.85
C GLU A 35 -7.09 14.77 -2.94
N VAL A 36 -7.91 14.99 -1.90
CA VAL A 36 -7.66 16.06 -0.91
C VAL A 36 -6.33 15.86 -0.20
N LEU A 37 -5.99 14.63 0.18
CA LEU A 37 -4.72 14.33 0.86
C LEU A 37 -3.51 14.45 -0.08
N LYS A 38 -3.66 14.08 -1.36
CA LYS A 38 -2.61 14.31 -2.37
C LYS A 38 -2.35 15.80 -2.56
N GLN A 39 -3.39 16.62 -2.58
CA GLN A 39 -3.25 18.08 -2.64
C GLN A 39 -2.59 18.64 -1.38
N TYR A 40 -2.96 18.13 -0.20
CA TYR A 40 -2.32 18.50 1.06
C TYR A 40 -0.82 18.20 1.07
N LEU A 41 -0.41 17.05 0.54
CA LEU A 41 1.00 16.65 0.42
C LEU A 41 1.73 17.29 -0.76
N SER A 42 1.08 18.14 -1.56
CA SER A 42 1.73 18.80 -2.69
C SER A 42 2.92 19.64 -2.21
N GLY A 43 4.10 19.38 -2.77
CA GLY A 43 5.35 20.02 -2.34
C GLY A 43 5.98 19.43 -1.07
N GLN A 44 5.42 18.36 -0.51
CA GLN A 44 5.96 17.62 0.63
C GLN A 44 6.42 16.22 0.20
N GLN A 45 7.40 15.66 0.91
CA GLN A 45 7.81 14.28 0.69
C GLN A 45 6.82 13.34 1.38
N GLY A 46 5.93 12.76 0.59
CA GLY A 46 4.95 11.78 1.05
C GLY A 46 4.10 11.29 -0.10
N THR A 47 3.38 10.19 0.14
CA THR A 47 2.43 9.64 -0.81
C THR A 47 1.12 9.24 -0.13
N VAL A 48 0.06 9.20 -0.93
CA VAL A 48 -1.26 8.71 -0.51
C VAL A 48 -1.65 7.58 -1.43
N LEU A 49 -2.00 6.44 -0.85
CA LEU A 49 -2.47 5.24 -1.55
C LEU A 49 -3.87 4.90 -1.06
N ALA A 50 -4.64 4.15 -1.85
CA ALA A 50 -6.00 3.78 -1.52
C ALA A 50 -6.33 2.40 -2.08
N ASN A 51 -7.11 1.61 -1.32
CA ASN A 51 -7.60 0.28 -1.69
C ASN A 51 -6.50 -0.62 -2.30
N GLN A 52 -5.36 -0.71 -1.61
CA GLN A 52 -4.15 -1.37 -2.10
C GLN A 52 -3.45 -2.15 -0.98
N PHE A 53 -2.81 -3.28 -1.32
CA PHE A 53 -2.08 -4.08 -0.34
C PHE A 53 -0.86 -3.37 0.26
N MET A 54 -0.85 -3.36 1.59
CA MET A 54 0.29 -3.01 2.45
C MET A 54 0.78 -4.26 3.18
N TYR A 55 2.06 -4.59 2.98
CA TYR A 55 2.75 -5.70 3.62
C TYR A 55 3.59 -5.23 4.80
N TYR A 56 3.35 -5.84 5.95
CA TYR A 56 4.03 -5.50 7.21
C TYR A 56 4.92 -6.61 7.75
N SER A 57 4.98 -7.77 7.08
CA SER A 57 5.86 -8.88 7.45
C SER A 57 6.60 -9.46 6.24
N GLN A 58 7.92 -9.36 6.24
CA GLN A 58 8.78 -9.87 5.18
C GLN A 58 8.84 -11.40 5.24
N GLY A 59 8.67 -12.05 4.10
CA GLY A 59 8.65 -13.49 3.91
C GLY A 59 7.25 -14.11 3.98
N LEU A 60 6.23 -13.33 4.38
CA LEU A 60 4.87 -13.82 4.60
C LEU A 60 3.87 -13.04 3.72
N PRO A 61 3.67 -13.40 2.44
CA PRO A 61 2.81 -12.65 1.50
C PRO A 61 1.30 -12.72 1.83
N ARG A 62 0.91 -13.44 2.88
CA ARG A 62 -0.46 -13.39 3.42
C ARG A 62 -0.62 -12.38 4.55
N MET A 63 0.48 -11.88 5.13
CA MET A 63 0.48 -10.88 6.20
C MET A 63 0.43 -9.48 5.58
N ARG A 64 -0.79 -9.08 5.20
CA ARG A 64 -1.08 -7.80 4.54
C ARG A 64 -2.41 -7.23 4.98
N VAL A 65 -2.60 -5.94 4.72
CA VAL A 65 -3.89 -5.25 4.85
C VAL A 65 -4.16 -4.46 3.56
N ALA A 66 -5.41 -4.17 3.26
CA ALA A 66 -5.82 -3.23 2.22
C ALA A 66 -6.69 -2.14 2.86
N PRO A 67 -6.10 -1.00 3.25
CA PRO A 67 -6.86 0.11 3.84
C PRO A 67 -7.57 0.90 2.75
N ASP A 68 -8.66 1.58 3.10
CA ASP A 68 -9.41 2.41 2.16
C ASP A 68 -8.57 3.60 1.72
N VAL A 69 -7.89 4.27 2.66
CA VAL A 69 -6.89 5.31 2.38
C VAL A 69 -5.70 5.18 3.34
N MET A 70 -4.50 5.40 2.79
CA MET A 70 -3.21 5.35 3.47
C MET A 70 -2.39 6.60 3.19
N VAL A 71 -1.84 7.23 4.24
CA VAL A 71 -0.87 8.33 4.10
C VAL A 71 0.49 7.93 4.66
N ILE A 72 1.51 8.02 3.82
CA ILE A 72 2.90 7.74 4.19
C ILE A 72 3.72 9.01 3.98
N PHE A 73 4.38 9.48 5.03
CA PHE A 73 5.28 10.64 4.98
C PHE A 73 6.71 10.18 4.75
N ASN A 74 7.57 11.12 4.31
CA ASN A 74 9.01 10.90 4.09
C ASN A 74 9.33 9.84 3.02
N VAL A 75 8.39 9.56 2.12
CA VAL A 75 8.59 8.69 0.96
C VAL A 75 8.39 9.48 -0.33
N GLU A 76 9.05 9.04 -1.40
CA GLU A 76 8.91 9.69 -2.70
C GLU A 76 7.44 9.68 -3.18
N PRO A 77 6.88 10.83 -3.58
CA PRO A 77 5.53 10.90 -4.11
C PRO A 77 5.31 9.92 -5.28
N GLY A 78 4.10 9.41 -5.41
CA GLY A 78 3.70 8.59 -6.56
C GLY A 78 3.04 7.27 -6.19
N GLY A 79 2.56 6.56 -7.21
CA GLY A 79 1.90 5.26 -7.04
C GLY A 79 2.86 4.13 -6.68
N ARG A 80 2.29 3.04 -6.17
CA ARG A 80 2.94 1.74 -5.99
C ARG A 80 1.96 0.67 -6.47
N ASP A 81 2.43 -0.50 -6.88
CA ASP A 81 1.53 -1.65 -7.11
C ASP A 81 1.18 -2.35 -5.79
N ASN A 82 2.13 -2.42 -4.86
CA ASN A 82 1.92 -2.78 -3.46
C ASN A 82 2.92 -2.01 -2.58
N TYR A 83 2.58 -1.79 -1.32
CA TYR A 83 3.46 -1.12 -0.37
C TYR A 83 4.08 -2.13 0.58
N LYS A 84 5.41 -2.11 0.75
CA LYS A 84 6.13 -2.98 1.68
C LYS A 84 6.96 -2.13 2.62
N ILE A 85 6.67 -2.25 3.91
CA ILE A 85 7.27 -1.40 4.96
C ILE A 85 8.80 -1.53 4.99
N TRP A 86 9.35 -2.70 4.69
CA TRP A 86 10.81 -2.91 4.70
C TRP A 86 11.54 -2.35 3.48
N GLU A 87 10.86 -2.13 2.35
CA GLU A 87 11.48 -1.53 1.15
C GLU A 87 11.58 -0.01 1.30
N GLU A 88 10.53 0.60 1.84
CA GLU A 88 10.40 2.06 1.98
C GLU A 88 10.91 2.57 3.34
N LYS A 89 11.07 1.68 4.33
CA LYS A 89 11.52 1.96 5.71
C LYS A 89 10.66 2.94 6.50
N GLU A 90 9.45 3.21 6.02
CA GLU A 90 8.50 4.12 6.65
C GLU A 90 7.20 3.37 7.00
N PHE A 91 6.56 3.80 8.08
CA PHE A 91 5.29 3.25 8.56
C PHE A 91 4.14 4.21 8.28
N LEU A 92 2.95 3.65 8.09
CA LEU A 92 1.71 4.38 7.87
C LEU A 92 1.38 5.32 9.04
N LYS A 93 1.15 6.61 8.78
CA LYS A 93 0.77 7.56 9.84
C LYS A 93 -0.73 7.80 9.96
N LEU A 94 -1.50 7.59 8.88
CA LEU A 94 -2.97 7.71 8.89
C LEU A 94 -3.60 6.49 8.22
N PHE A 95 -4.55 5.88 8.91
CA PHE A 95 -5.32 4.72 8.47
C PHE A 95 -6.81 5.07 8.52
N LEU A 96 -7.48 4.99 7.38
CA LEU A 96 -8.94 5.08 7.28
C LEU A 96 -9.48 3.75 6.75
N ARG A 97 -10.52 3.27 7.41
CA ARG A 97 -11.28 2.05 7.09
C ARG A 97 -12.75 2.28 7.43
#